data_AF-A0A7J0FK55-F1
#
_entry.id   AF-A0A7J0FK55-F1
#
_cell.length_a   1.000
_cell.length_b   1.000
_cell.length_c   1.000
_cell.angle_alpha   90.00
_cell.angle_beta   90.00
_cell.angle_gamma   90.00
#
_symmetry.space_group_name_H-M   'P 1'
#
loop_
_entity.id
_entity.type
_entity.pdbx_description
1 polymer ?
#
loop_
_entity_poly.entity_id
_entity_poly.type
_entity_poly.pdbx_seq_one_letter_code
_entity_poly.pdbx_strand_id
1 'polypeptide(L)'
;MAPLVLLPSNLKPDQASPEWMNKGDNAWQLTAATLVGLQSVPGLVILYGSIVKKKWAVNSAFMALYAFAAVLVCWVGWGYHLSFGDKFIHILGRPNVALDQKFLLKQAFLGWVLMEI
;
A
#
# COMPACT_ATOMS: atom_id res chain seq x y z
N MET A 1 -32.83 -18.24 -13.08
CA MET A 1 -33.51 -16.95 -12.85
C MET A 1 -32.64 -16.15 -11.89
N ALA A 2 -31.86 -15.18 -12.38
CA ALA A 2 -31.02 -14.35 -11.51
C ALA A 2 -31.92 -13.48 -10.62
N PRO A 3 -31.61 -13.32 -9.32
CA PRO A 3 -32.36 -12.39 -8.50
C PRO A 3 -32.11 -10.99 -9.04
N LEU A 4 -33.18 -10.29 -9.40
CA LEU A 4 -33.15 -8.87 -9.72
C LEU A 4 -32.86 -8.10 -8.43
N VAL A 5 -31.60 -8.09 -8.00
CA VAL A 5 -31.16 -7.14 -6.98
C VAL A 5 -31.28 -5.76 -7.63
N LEU A 6 -32.32 -5.02 -7.25
CA LEU A 6 -32.56 -3.62 -7.63
C LEU A 6 -31.51 -2.73 -6.94
N LEU A 7 -30.24 -2.93 -7.27
CA LEU A 7 -29.20 -1.99 -6.87
C LEU A 7 -29.46 -0.66 -7.60
N PRO A 8 -29.43 0.48 -6.90
CA PRO A 8 -29.46 1.77 -7.56
C PRO A 8 -28.33 1.82 -8.60
N SER A 9 -28.54 2.53 -9.71
CA SER A 9 -27.64 2.52 -10.89
C SER A 9 -26.16 2.73 -10.57
N ASN A 10 -25.85 3.46 -9.49
CA ASN A 10 -24.48 3.75 -9.00
C ASN A 10 -23.79 2.58 -8.25
N LEU A 11 -24.50 1.48 -7.99
CA LEU A 11 -24.00 0.31 -7.27
C LEU A 11 -23.83 -0.93 -8.17
N LYS A 12 -24.10 -0.80 -9.47
CA LYS A 12 -23.82 -1.86 -10.43
C LYS A 12 -22.30 -2.06 -10.58
N PRO A 13 -21.81 -3.30 -10.67
CA PRO A 13 -20.40 -3.55 -10.97
C PRO A 13 -20.02 -2.92 -12.31
N ASP A 14 -18.88 -2.23 -12.32
CA ASP A 14 -18.26 -1.65 -13.51
C ASP A 14 -16.75 -1.94 -13.47
N GLN A 15 -15.99 -1.60 -14.52
CA GLN A 15 -14.54 -1.83 -14.57
C GLN A 15 -13.79 -1.19 -13.39
N ALA A 16 -14.29 -0.06 -12.87
CA ALA A 16 -13.72 0.62 -11.70
C ALA A 16 -14.20 0.03 -10.35
N SER A 17 -15.23 -0.81 -10.35
CA SER A 17 -15.83 -1.42 -9.15
C SER A 17 -16.25 -2.86 -9.45
N PRO A 18 -15.28 -3.78 -9.63
CA PRO A 18 -15.58 -5.17 -9.90
C PRO A 18 -16.27 -5.84 -8.71
N GLU A 19 -17.02 -6.90 -8.96
CA GLU A 19 -17.87 -7.57 -7.95
C GLU A 19 -17.08 -8.11 -6.75
N TRP A 20 -15.83 -8.53 -6.97
CA TRP A 20 -14.94 -9.04 -5.92
C TRP A 20 -14.41 -7.94 -4.98
N MET A 21 -14.59 -6.66 -5.31
CA MET A 21 -14.01 -5.54 -4.59
C MET A 21 -15.05 -4.88 -3.67
N ASN A 22 -15.07 -5.32 -2.41
CA ASN A 22 -15.96 -4.76 -1.40
C ASN A 22 -15.54 -3.32 -1.01
N LYS A 23 -16.48 -2.38 -1.08
CA LYS A 23 -16.24 -0.96 -0.76
C LYS A 23 -15.86 -0.71 0.71
N GLY A 24 -16.45 -1.48 1.64
CA GLY A 24 -16.17 -1.38 3.08
C GLY A 24 -14.76 -1.85 3.42
N ASP A 25 -14.35 -3.00 2.88
CA ASP A 25 -13.01 -3.54 3.10
C ASP A 25 -11.94 -2.61 2.51
N ASN A 26 -12.18 -2.06 1.32
CA ASN A 26 -11.28 -1.05 0.73
C ASN A 26 -11.18 0.22 1.57
N ALA A 27 -12.32 0.75 2.06
CA ALA A 27 -12.32 1.94 2.91
C ALA A 27 -11.52 1.70 4.20
N TRP A 28 -11.66 0.51 4.79
CA TRP A 28 -10.87 0.10 5.94
C TRP A 28 -9.39 -0.05 5.61
N GLN A 29 -9.03 -0.70 4.50
CA GLN A 29 -7.64 -0.85 4.07
C GLN A 29 -6.94 0.49 3.84
N LEU A 30 -7.62 1.46 3.20
CA LEU A 30 -7.08 2.81 2.99
C LEU A 30 -6.92 3.58 4.32
N THR A 31 -7.88 3.42 5.23
CA THR A 31 -7.81 4.02 6.58
C THR A 31 -6.64 3.43 7.36
N ALA A 32 -6.51 2.10 7.38
CA ALA A 32 -5.41 1.41 8.04
C ALA A 32 -4.05 1.80 7.46
N ALA A 33 -3.93 1.87 6.13
CA ALA A 33 -2.70 2.32 5.46
C ALA A 33 -2.33 3.76 5.86
N THR A 34 -3.32 4.65 5.99
CA THR A 34 -3.11 6.02 6.45
C THR A 34 -2.64 6.07 7.90
N LEU A 35 -3.25 5.28 8.80
CA LEU A 35 -2.84 5.20 10.20
C LEU A 35 -1.39 4.69 10.35
N VAL A 36 -0.99 3.71 9.54
CA VAL A 36 0.40 3.22 9.50
C VAL A 36 1.34 4.29 8.93
N GLY A 37 0.92 5.02 7.89
CA GLY A 37 1.67 6.15 7.35
C GLY A 37 1.96 7.22 8.42
N LEU A 38 0.96 7.53 9.25
CA LEU A 38 1.07 8.51 10.35
C LEU A 38 2.08 8.09 11.43
N GLN A 39 2.30 6.78 11.63
CA GLN A 39 3.34 6.29 12.54
C GLN A 39 4.73 6.72 12.09
N SER A 40 4.95 6.83 10.78
CA SER A 40 6.22 7.32 10.21
C SER A 40 6.30 8.85 10.28
N VAL A 41 5.35 9.55 9.65
CA VAL A 41 5.29 11.02 9.63
C VAL A 41 3.90 11.45 10.11
N PRO A 42 3.76 12.08 11.30
CA PRO A 42 4.80 12.69 12.13
C PRO A 42 5.39 11.79 13.24
N GLY A 43 4.93 10.55 13.42
CA GLY A 43 5.28 9.74 14.61
C GLY A 43 6.79 9.57 14.88
N LEU A 44 7.55 9.04 13.91
CA LEU A 44 9.00 8.88 14.05
C LEU A 44 9.74 10.23 14.06
N VAL A 45 9.24 11.22 13.32
CA VAL A 45 9.82 12.57 13.27
C VAL A 45 9.80 13.21 14.66
N ILE A 46 8.68 13.12 15.38
CA ILE A 46 8.54 13.64 16.74
C ILE A 46 9.42 12.85 17.72
N LEU A 47 9.41 11.51 17.63
CA LEU A 47 10.17 10.66 18.53
C LEU A 47 11.68 10.89 18.40
N TYR A 48 12.23 10.81 17.18
CA TYR A 48 13.66 11.02 16.96
C TYR A 48 14.08 12.50 17.03
N GLY A 49 13.17 13.42 16.72
CA GLY A 49 13.41 14.86 16.88
C GLY A 49 13.46 15.30 18.34
N SER A 50 12.70 14.65 19.23
CA SER A 50 12.62 15.00 20.66
C SER A 50 13.76 14.43 21.50
N ILE A 51 14.30 13.27 21.15
CA ILE A 51 15.41 12.62 21.89
C ILE A 51 16.76 13.30 21.60
N VAL A 52 16.96 13.87 20.40
CA VAL A 52 18.23 14.49 20.03
C VAL A 52 18.40 15.89 20.63
N LYS A 53 19.65 16.34 20.78
CA LYS A 53 19.95 17.70 21.24
C LYS A 53 19.30 18.73 20.32
N LYS A 54 18.75 19.82 20.88
CA LYS A 54 18.04 20.88 20.14
C LYS A 54 18.76 21.37 18.88
N LYS A 55 20.10 21.50 18.94
CA LYS A 55 20.92 21.93 17.78
C LYS A 55 20.91 20.97 16.59
N TRP A 56 20.49 19.71 16.78
CA TRP A 56 20.44 18.66 15.75
C TRP A 56 19.02 18.18 15.42
N ALA A 57 18.00 18.68 16.13
CA ALA A 57 16.62 18.23 16.00
C ALA A 57 16.08 18.40 14.57
N VAL A 58 16.39 19.53 13.94
CA VAL A 58 15.96 19.82 12.56
C VAL A 58 16.59 18.85 11.57
N ASN A 59 17.90 18.59 11.68
CA ASN A 59 18.59 17.63 10.80
C ASN A 59 18.02 16.22 10.93
N SER A 60 17.75 15.76 12.17
CA SER A 60 17.12 14.46 12.43
C SER A 60 15.71 14.38 11.84
N ALA A 61 14.92 15.44 11.98
CA ALA A 61 13.57 15.51 11.41
C ALA A 61 13.58 15.42 9.87
N PHE A 62 14.49 16.15 9.21
CA PHE A 62 14.65 16.06 7.76
C PHE A 62 15.15 14.68 7.30
N MET A 63 16.01 14.03 8.10
CA MET A 63 16.44 12.66 7.82
C MET A 63 15.28 11.68 7.77
N ALA A 64 14.38 11.74 8.74
CA ALA A 64 13.17 10.92 8.74
C ALA A 64 12.22 11.25 7.58
N LEU A 65 12.05 12.54 7.23
CA LEU A 65 11.19 12.96 6.12
C LEU A 65 11.71 12.50 4.75
N TYR A 66 12.99 12.72 4.43
CA TYR A 66 13.51 12.28 3.13
C TYR A 66 13.54 10.75 3.04
N ALA A 67 13.83 10.05 4.14
CA ALA A 67 13.81 8.58 4.16
C ALA A 67 12.42 8.04 3.87
N PHE A 68 11.38 8.62 4.49
CA PHE A 68 9.99 8.25 4.21
C PHE A 68 9.60 8.48 2.75
N ALA A 69 9.96 9.64 2.18
CA ALA A 69 9.70 9.94 0.77
C ALA A 69 10.43 8.98 -0.18
N ALA A 70 11.71 8.68 0.08
CA ALA A 70 12.50 7.75 -0.72
C ALA A 70 11.92 6.32 -0.68
N VAL A 71 11.46 5.86 0.49
CA VAL A 71 10.82 4.55 0.65
C VAL A 71 9.55 4.45 -0.18
N LEU A 72 8.69 5.49 -0.19
CA LEU A 72 7.48 5.48 -1.02
C LEU A 72 7.80 5.37 -2.51
N VAL A 73 8.81 6.09 -3.00
CA VAL A 73 9.24 6.02 -4.40
C VAL A 73 9.80 4.63 -4.73
N CYS A 74 10.68 4.08 -3.90
CA CYS A 74 11.21 2.73 -4.09
C CYS A 74 10.11 1.65 -4.03
N TRP A 75 9.13 1.83 -3.14
CA TRP A 75 8.02 0.90 -2.98
C TRP A 75 7.17 0.80 -4.25
N VAL A 76 6.79 1.94 -4.83
CA VAL A 76 6.01 2.00 -6.08
C VAL A 76 6.86 1.60 -7.29
N GLY A 77 8.15 1.95 -7.28
CA GLY A 77 9.05 1.69 -8.40
C GLY A 77 9.41 0.21 -8.58
N TRP A 78 9.62 -0.53 -7.50
CA TRP A 78 10.00 -1.95 -7.59
C TRP A 78 9.68 -2.78 -6.33
N GLY A 79 9.60 -2.16 -5.15
CA GLY A 79 9.41 -2.86 -3.88
C GLY A 79 8.14 -3.73 -3.84
N TYR A 80 7.02 -3.21 -4.34
CA TYR A 80 5.76 -3.95 -4.37
C TYR A 80 5.88 -5.27 -5.15
N HIS A 81 6.47 -5.22 -6.35
CA HIS A 81 6.62 -6.40 -7.20
C HIS A 81 7.64 -7.40 -6.66
N LEU A 82 8.67 -6.94 -5.94
CA LEU A 82 9.59 -7.85 -5.27
C LEU A 82 8.91 -8.63 -4.12
N SER A 83 7.94 -8.03 -3.44
CA SER A 83 7.23 -8.66 -2.31
C SER A 83 6.01 -9.48 -2.74
N PHE A 84 5.19 -8.97 -3.68
CA PHE A 84 3.89 -9.54 -4.05
C PHE A 84 3.73 -9.85 -5.54
N GLY A 85 4.78 -9.63 -6.34
CA GLY A 85 4.77 -9.87 -7.78
C GLY A 85 5.08 -11.32 -8.17
N ASP A 86 5.29 -11.53 -9.47
CA ASP A 86 5.58 -12.85 -10.02
C ASP A 86 6.89 -13.41 -9.47
N LYS A 87 6.92 -14.71 -9.12
CA LYS A 87 8.11 -15.37 -8.56
C LYS A 87 9.30 -15.25 -9.51
N PHE A 88 10.44 -14.78 -8.99
CA PHE A 88 11.73 -14.85 -9.67
C PHE A 88 12.57 -15.99 -9.07
N ILE A 89 12.76 -15.95 -7.75
CA ILE A 89 13.39 -16.99 -6.94
C ILE A 89 12.48 -17.30 -5.74
N HIS A 90 12.81 -18.33 -4.96
CA HIS A 90 11.95 -18.80 -3.84
C HIS A 90 11.55 -17.71 -2.82
N ILE A 91 12.34 -16.63 -2.67
CA ILE A 91 12.14 -15.57 -1.67
C ILE A 91 11.84 -14.20 -2.30
N LEU A 92 12.14 -14.00 -3.59
CA LEU A 92 12.07 -12.69 -4.26
C LEU A 92 11.24 -12.74 -5.54
N GLY A 93 10.37 -11.74 -5.72
CA GLY A 93 9.63 -11.50 -6.95
C GLY A 93 10.48 -10.85 -8.05
N ARG A 94 9.94 -10.75 -9.27
CA ARG A 94 10.56 -10.04 -10.39
C ARG A 94 10.38 -8.53 -10.21
N PRO A 95 11.44 -7.71 -10.31
CA PRO A 95 11.30 -6.25 -10.20
C PRO A 95 10.51 -5.71 -11.40
N ASN A 96 9.46 -4.94 -11.11
CA ASN A 96 8.66 -4.19 -12.08
C ASN A 96 8.00 -2.98 -11.39
N VAL A 97 7.52 -2.01 -12.16
CA VAL A 97 6.83 -0.83 -11.66
C VAL A 97 5.36 -1.13 -11.34
N ALA A 98 4.90 -0.76 -10.15
CA ALA A 98 3.54 -1.04 -9.67
C ALA A 98 2.44 -0.20 -10.35
N LEU A 99 2.83 0.76 -11.21
CA LEU A 99 1.93 1.71 -11.88
C LEU A 99 1.36 1.18 -13.21
N ASP A 100 1.66 -0.06 -13.60
CA ASP A 100 1.14 -0.63 -14.85
C ASP A 100 -0.39 -0.81 -14.79
N GLN A 101 -1.11 -0.35 -15.82
CA GLN A 101 -2.58 -0.38 -15.84
C GLN A 101 -3.13 -1.80 -15.71
N LYS A 102 -2.52 -2.79 -16.38
CA LYS A 102 -3.01 -4.17 -16.32
C LYS A 102 -2.81 -4.75 -14.93
N PHE A 103 -1.75 -4.32 -14.25
CA PHE A 103 -1.46 -4.69 -12.88
C PHE A 103 -2.46 -4.08 -11.89
N LEU A 104 -2.74 -2.78 -12.01
CA LEU A 104 -3.67 -2.06 -11.14
C LEU A 104 -5.11 -2.57 -11.22
N LEU A 105 -5.54 -3.05 -12.39
CA LEU A 105 -6.88 -3.58 -12.62
C LEU A 105 -7.01 -5.06 -12.24
N LYS A 106 -5.90 -5.77 -12.01
CA LYS A 106 -5.91 -7.17 -11.60
C LYS A 106 -6.18 -7.26 -10.09
N GLN A 107 -6.91 -8.30 -9.67
CA GLN A 107 -7.09 -8.59 -8.25
C GLN A 107 -5.73 -8.81 -7.58
N ALA A 108 -5.48 -8.06 -6.49
CA ALA A 108 -4.24 -8.12 -5.75
C ALA A 108 -4.06 -9.51 -5.11
N PHE A 109 -2.84 -10.04 -5.23
CA PHE A 109 -2.47 -11.33 -4.67
C PHE A 109 -1.81 -11.12 -3.30
N LEU A 110 -2.31 -11.80 -2.26
CA LEU A 110 -1.82 -11.65 -0.87
C LEU A 110 -0.48 -12.35 -0.58
N GLY A 111 0.18 -12.91 -1.60
CA GLY A 111 1.47 -13.57 -1.46
C GLY A 111 1.37 -15.09 -1.28
N TRP A 112 2.48 -15.77 -1.51
CA TRP A 112 2.59 -17.23 -1.41
C TRP A 112 2.77 -17.75 0.03
N VAL A 113 3.09 -16.86 0.98
CA VAL A 113 3.41 -17.22 2.38
C VAL A 113 2.16 -17.58 3.19
N LEU A 114 0.97 -17.11 2.81
CA LEU A 114 -0.29 -17.40 3.49
C LEU A 114 -0.95 -18.73 3.06
N MET A 115 -0.39 -19.44 2.08
CA MET A 115 -0.99 -20.70 1.57
C MET A 115 -0.50 -21.94 2.32
N GLU A 116 0.42 -21.80 3.28
CA GLU A 116 1.02 -22.88 4.08
C GLU A 116 0.65 -22.77 5.58
N ILE A 117 -0.36 -21.98 5.95
CA ILE A 117 -0.87 -21.85 7.34
C ILE A 117 -2.37 -22.15 7.36
#